data_AF-A0A2G1NWL3-F1
#
_entry.id   AF-A0A2G1NWL3-F1
#
_cell.length_a   1.000
_cell.length_b   1.000
_cell.length_c   1.000
_cell.angle_alpha   90.00
_cell.angle_beta   90.00
_cell.angle_gamma   90.00
#
_symmetry.space_group_name_H-M   'P 1'
#
loop_
_entity.id
_entity.type
_entity.pdbx_description
1 polymer ?
#
loop_
_entity_poly.entity_id
_entity_poly.type
_entity_poly.pdbx_seq_one_letter_code
_entity_poly.pdbx_strand_id
1 'polypeptide(L)' 'MSEELNPSGVLTLLDHWIEHNEKHSESFNEWALKLKDAGYTRVGEEIIRAAENMDQSTECLRRAREEIKT' A
#
# COMPACT_ATOMS: atom_id res chain seq x y z
N MET A 1 29.12 3.03 -10.36
CA MET A 1 29.20 1.94 -9.38
C MET A 1 27.78 1.50 -9.13
N SER A 2 27.39 0.32 -9.62
CA SER A 2 26.15 -0.30 -9.19
C SER A 2 26.28 -0.53 -7.69
N GLU A 3 25.47 0.16 -6.89
CA GLU A 3 25.34 -0.21 -5.47
C GLU A 3 24.91 -1.68 -5.48
N GLU A 4 25.76 -2.56 -4.98
CA GLU A 4 25.41 -3.96 -4.79
C GLU A 4 24.14 -3.99 -3.94
N LEU A 5 23.07 -4.54 -4.50
CA LEU A 5 21.79 -4.69 -3.81
C LEU A 5 22.02 -5.57 -2.57
N ASN A 6 22.06 -4.93 -1.41
CA ASN A 6 22.16 -5.61 -0.13
C ASN A 6 20.77 -6.16 0.25
N PRO A 7 20.61 -7.49 0.45
CA PRO A 7 19.33 -8.09 0.83
C PRO A 7 18.67 -7.44 2.04
N SER A 8 19.46 -7.04 3.05
CA SER A 8 18.92 -6.35 4.24
C SER A 8 18.39 -4.96 3.95
N GLY A 9 19.00 -4.24 3.00
CA GLY A 9 18.51 -2.94 2.53
C GLY A 9 17.19 -3.08 1.79
N VAL A 10 17.07 -4.09 0.92
CA VAL A 10 15.83 -4.39 0.20
C VAL A 10 14.71 -4.79 1.17
N LEU A 11 14.99 -5.65 2.15
CA LEU A 11 14.00 -6.01 3.18
C LEU A 11 13.50 -4.79 3.96
N THR A 12 14.40 -3.87 4.32
CA THR A 12 14.04 -2.63 5.02
C THR A 12 13.13 -1.74 4.17
N LEU A 13 13.41 -1.62 2.87
CA LEU A 13 12.56 -0.86 1.94
C LEU A 13 11.18 -1.51 1.77
N LEU A 14 11.12 -2.83 1.61
CA LEU A 14 9.87 -3.56 1.48
C LEU A 14 9.00 -3.42 2.73
N ASP A 15 9.59 -3.58 3.93
CA ASP A 15 8.88 -3.40 5.20
C ASP A 15 8.35 -1.96 5.34
N HIS A 16 9.13 -0.95 4.96
CA HIS A 16 8.70 0.44 4.99
C HIS A 16 7.53 0.72 4.02
N TRP A 17 7.59 0.20 2.79
CA TRP A 17 6.52 0.39 1.82
C TRP A 17 5.24 -0.36 2.20
N ILE A 18 5.34 -1.57 2.74
CA ILE A 18 4.19 -2.32 3.25
C ILE A 18 3.49 -1.52 4.35
N GLU A 19 4.23 -1.06 5.36
CA GLU A 19 3.66 -0.27 6.47
C GLU A 19 3.02 1.03 5.96
N HIS A 20 3.66 1.71 5.01
CA HIS A 20 3.14 2.96 4.46
C HIS A 20 1.87 2.77 3.63
N ASN A 21 1.83 1.71 2.82
CA ASN A 21 0.67 1.35 2.02
C ASN A 21 -0.53 0.98 2.89
N GLU A 22 -0.33 0.22 3.96
CA GLU A 22 -1.38 -0.13 4.94
C GLU A 22 -2.00 1.14 5.55
N LYS A 23 -1.16 2.08 6.01
CA LYS A 23 -1.63 3.38 6.54
C LYS A 23 -2.40 4.20 5.51
N HIS A 24 -1.97 4.17 4.25
CA HIS A 24 -2.69 4.85 3.16
C HIS A 24 -4.04 4.19 2.86
N SER A 25 -4.09 2.85 2.82
CA SER A 25 -5.34 2.12 2.61
C SER A 25 -6.37 2.41 3.71
N GLU A 26 -5.95 2.39 4.98
CA GLU A 26 -6.80 2.78 6.11
C GLU A 26 -7.32 4.22 5.96
N SER A 27 -6.42 5.17 5.71
CA SER A 27 -6.80 6.58 5.54
C SER A 27 -7.73 6.80 4.34
N PHE A 28 -7.55 6.08 3.24
CA PHE A 28 -8.40 6.19 2.06
C PHE A 28 -9.81 5.68 2.35
N ASN A 29 -9.92 4.53 3.01
CA ASN A 29 -11.20 3.98 3.43
C ASN A 29 -11.96 4.94 4.37
N GLU A 30 -11.29 5.51 5.37
CA GLU A 30 -11.92 6.48 6.28
C GLU A 30 -12.47 7.71 5.55
N TRP A 31 -11.69 8.28 4.63
CA TRP A 31 -12.10 9.47 3.90
C TRP A 31 -13.16 9.17 2.84
N ALA A 32 -13.10 8.00 2.21
CA ALA A 32 -14.13 7.59 1.28
C ALA A 32 -15.50 7.50 1.94
N LEU A 33 -15.58 6.97 3.16
CA LEU A 33 -16.82 6.93 3.94
C LEU A 33 -17.35 8.33 4.22
N LYS A 34 -16.49 9.24 4.72
CA LYS A 34 -16.86 10.65 4.97
C LYS A 34 -17.37 11.35 3.71
N LEU A 35 -16.75 11.07 2.55
CA LEU A 35 -17.15 11.66 1.27
C LEU A 35 -18.51 11.12 0.77
N LYS A 36 -18.77 9.82 0.95
CA LYS A 36 -20.06 9.22 0.63
C LYS A 36 -21.18 9.81 1.50
N ASP A 37 -20.92 9.97 2.80
CA ASP A 37 -21.88 10.58 3.74
C ASP A 37 -22.15 12.05 3.41
N ALA A 38 -21.17 12.77 2.87
CA ALA A 38 -21.31 14.15 2.41
C ALA A 38 -21.96 14.29 1.01
N GLY A 39 -22.42 13.19 0.39
CA GLY A 39 -23.08 13.18 -0.91
C GLY A 39 -22.13 13.11 -2.13
N TYR A 40 -20.82 13.00 -1.91
CA TYR A 40 -19.81 12.82 -2.96
C TYR A 40 -19.59 11.34 -3.30
N THR A 41 -20.68 10.59 -3.52
CA THR A 41 -20.66 9.12 -3.63
C THR A 41 -19.64 8.62 -4.65
N ARG A 42 -19.63 9.17 -5.87
CA ARG A 42 -18.69 8.74 -6.92
C ARG A 42 -17.23 9.01 -6.58
N VAL A 43 -16.93 10.10 -5.87
CA VAL A 43 -15.55 10.39 -5.43
C VAL A 43 -15.11 9.39 -4.37
N GLY A 44 -15.98 9.08 -3.41
CA GLY A 44 -15.71 8.05 -2.40
C GLY A 44 -15.52 6.67 -3.02
N GLU A 45 -16.29 6.30 -4.05
CA GLU A 45 -16.12 5.05 -4.78
C GLU A 45 -14.74 4.92 -5.46
N GLU A 46 -14.25 5.98 -6.11
CA GLU A 46 -12.91 5.94 -6.71
C GLU A 46 -11.79 5.90 -5.66
N ILE A 47 -11.99 6.50 -4.48
CA ILE A 47 -11.02 6.41 -3.37
C ILE A 47 -11.02 5.01 -2.75
N ILE A 48 -12.18 4.33 -2.64
CA ILE A 48 -12.23 2.92 -2.24
C ILE A 48 -11.42 2.06 -3.21
N ARG A 49 -11.58 2.26 -4.53
CA ARG A 49 -10.78 1.56 -5.53
C ARG A 49 -9.28 1.86 -5.39
N ALA A 50 -8.91 3.08 -5.01
CA ALA A 50 -7.52 3.41 -4.72
C ALA A 50 -7.00 2.62 -3.51
N ALA A 51 -7.80 2.43 -2.47
CA ALA A 51 -7.46 1.60 -1.31
C ALA A 51 -7.30 0.12 -1.72
N GLU A 52 -8.23 -0.42 -2.51
CA GLU A 52 -8.16 -1.80 -3.02
C GLU A 52 -6.89 -2.04 -3.85
N ASN A 53 -6.53 -1.09 -4.72
CA ASN A 53 -5.29 -1.15 -5.50
C ASN A 53 -4.04 -1.06 -4.60
N MET A 54 -4.11 -0.27 -3.52
CA MET A 54 -3.05 -0.19 -2.52
C MET A 54 -2.86 -1.52 -1.78
N ASP A 55 -3.95 -2.19 -1.43
CA ASP A 55 -3.92 -3.51 -0.79
C ASP A 55 -3.31 -4.56 -1.73
N GLN A 56 -3.69 -4.55 -3.01
CA GLN A 56 -3.10 -5.42 -4.03
C GLN A 56 -1.59 -5.15 -4.21
N SER A 57 -1.17 -3.89 -4.21
CA SER A 57 0.24 -3.51 -4.25
C SER A 57 0.99 -4.05 -3.03
N THR A 58 0.40 -3.90 -1.84
CA THR A 58 0.96 -4.40 -0.58
C THR A 58 1.16 -5.92 -0.63
N GLU A 59 0.22 -6.66 -1.19
CA GLU A 59 0.33 -8.11 -1.33
C GLU A 59 1.44 -8.54 -2.30
N CYS A 60 1.68 -7.78 -3.38
CA CYS A 60 2.86 -7.99 -4.23
C CYS A 60 4.16 -7.77 -3.45
N LEU A 61 4.21 -6.74 -2.59
CA LEU A 61 5.39 -6.44 -1.78
C LEU A 61 5.65 -7.51 -0.70
N ARG A 62 4.60 -8.03 -0.06
CA ARG A 62 4.73 -9.14 0.91
C ARG A 62 5.31 -10.38 0.26
N ARG A 63 4.81 -10.77 -0.91
CA ARG A 63 5.37 -11.89 -1.69
C ARG A 63 6.82 -11.64 -2.09
N ALA A 64 7.16 -10.44 -2.57
CA ALA A 64 8.54 -10.09 -2.89
C ALA A 64 9.47 -10.18 -1.66
N ARG A 65 8.97 -9.80 -0.48
CA ARG A 65 9.72 -9.90 0.78
C ARG A 65 9.96 -11.34 1.20
N GLU A 66 8.99 -12.23 0.98
CA GLU A 66 9.10 -13.66 1.30
C GLU A 66 10.22 -14.34 0.48
N GLU A 67 10.37 -13.97 -0.80
CA GLU A 67 11.42 -14.50 -1.67
C GLU A 67 12.84 -14.16 -1.21
N ILE A 68 13.03 -13.04 -0.48
CA ILE A 68 14.34 -12.59 0.00
C ILE A 68 14.76 -13.33 1.30
N LYS A 69 13.86 -14.10 1.92
CA LYS A 69 14.14 -14.83 3.17
C LYS A 69 14.63 -16.28 2.96
N THR A 70 14.93 -16.67 1.74
CA THR A 70 15.52 -17.98 1.37
C THR A 70 16.97 -17.84 0.97
#